data_AF-A0AAE9CY07-F1
#
_entry.id   AF-A0AAE9CY07-F1
#
_cell.length_a   1.000
_cell.length_b   1.000
_cell.length_c   1.000
_cell.angle_alpha   90.00
_cell.angle_beta   90.00
_cell.angle_gamma   90.00
#
_symmetry.space_group_name_H-M   'P 1'
#
loop_
_entity.id
_entity.type
_entity.pdbx_description
1 polymer ?
#
loop_
_entity_poly.entity_id
_entity_poly.type
_entity_poly.pdbx_seq_one_letter_code
_entity_poly.pdbx_strand_id
1 'polypeptide(L)'
;MELLDNAYSSQMHVARIQEIRGRRWRVKIQQEDCPTDLDNMLNESQTEKDGEFWVDEESVFVFPVGFAAINGYKIIAQDEYLRHTQKIRDAIKAHQPPAYDPEDIQETMLRREAIPKNLWSRIEEGQKLEFLDPLDAKQNELTVATVRKVCTTHGYVIVSADGSDEETVPIHVMSGYIFPVGYAEKYGMALKKPLNFKGNFAWSTYLTRKGAVCIPEDLTKPMPSQDRLEQFEIGAYLEAADMNDNRSIYPARIVSLHGRLVMVSYEGYESSDNAYFDIDSHSLFPIGFSEICNFKLQRPNVE
;
A
#
# COMPACT_ATOMS: atom_id res chain seq x y z
N MET A 1 -11.39 11.59 -4.51
CA MET A 1 -10.98 10.26 -4.00
C MET A 1 -10.53 10.39 -2.56
N GLU A 2 -10.41 9.29 -1.83
CA GLU A 2 -9.79 9.28 -0.50
C GLU A 2 -8.35 8.77 -0.63
N LEU A 3 -7.40 9.51 -0.04
CA LEU A 3 -5.96 9.24 -0.12
C LEU A 3 -5.44 8.94 1.27
N LEU A 4 -4.73 7.83 1.45
CA LEU A 4 -4.02 7.53 2.69
C LEU A 4 -2.86 8.51 2.88
N ASP A 5 -2.73 9.01 4.10
CA ASP A 5 -1.65 9.89 4.51
C ASP A 5 -0.33 9.11 4.53
N ASN A 6 0.70 9.63 3.85
CA ASN A 6 1.99 8.95 3.75
C ASN A 6 2.88 9.09 4.99
N ALA A 7 2.52 9.97 5.93
CA ALA A 7 3.20 10.14 7.21
C ALA A 7 2.40 9.55 8.38
N TYR A 8 1.07 9.51 8.26
CA TYR A 8 0.17 9.06 9.32
C TYR A 8 -0.79 7.97 8.85
N SER A 9 -0.35 6.72 8.96
CA SER A 9 -1.11 5.53 8.55
C SER A 9 -2.56 5.52 9.02
N SER A 10 -2.83 6.01 10.24
CA SER A 10 -4.14 6.01 10.88
C SER A 10 -5.17 6.99 10.29
N GLN A 11 -4.85 7.76 9.25
CA GLN A 11 -5.78 8.73 8.67
C GLN A 11 -5.69 8.86 7.15
N MET A 12 -6.76 9.40 6.58
CA MET A 12 -6.91 9.70 5.16
C MET A 12 -7.26 11.16 4.94
N HIS A 13 -7.14 11.61 3.71
CA HIS A 13 -7.52 12.95 3.25
C HIS A 13 -8.34 12.85 1.97
N VAL A 14 -9.10 13.90 1.70
CA VAL A 14 -9.69 14.08 0.38
C VAL A 14 -8.59 14.53 -0.57
N ALA A 15 -8.48 13.86 -1.72
CA ALA A 15 -7.54 14.23 -2.76
C ALA A 15 -8.23 14.33 -4.12
N ARG A 16 -7.70 15.21 -4.95
CA ARG A 16 -8.17 15.47 -6.30
C ARG A 16 -7.13 15.07 -7.33
N ILE A 17 -7.58 14.39 -8.38
CA ILE A 17 -6.75 14.01 -9.51
C ILE A 17 -6.51 15.25 -10.37
N GLN A 18 -5.25 15.66 -10.50
CA GLN A 18 -4.82 16.82 -11.27
C GLN A 18 -4.41 16.44 -12.70
N GLU A 19 -3.90 15.22 -12.88
CA GLU A 19 -3.42 14.72 -14.15
C GLU A 19 -3.44 13.19 -14.17
N ILE A 20 -3.72 12.59 -15.33
CA ILE A 20 -3.68 11.15 -15.55
C ILE A 20 -2.70 10.86 -16.69
N ARG A 21 -1.69 10.04 -16.43
CA ARG A 21 -0.74 9.51 -17.43
C ARG A 21 -0.77 8.00 -17.39
N GLY A 22 -1.54 7.40 -18.30
CA GLY A 22 -1.79 5.97 -18.28
C GLY A 22 -2.46 5.56 -16.96
N ARG A 23 -1.77 4.75 -16.16
CA ARG A 23 -2.23 4.30 -14.84
C ARG A 23 -1.77 5.18 -13.67
N ARG A 24 -0.85 6.12 -13.90
CA ARG A 24 -0.34 7.01 -12.85
C ARG A 24 -1.18 8.28 -12.81
N TRP A 25 -1.63 8.63 -11.61
CA TRP A 25 -2.42 9.81 -11.32
C TRP A 25 -1.58 10.77 -10.49
N ARG A 26 -1.48 12.02 -10.94
CA ARG A 26 -0.99 13.10 -10.09
C ARG A 26 -2.16 13.54 -9.22
N VAL A 27 -2.04 13.35 -7.92
CA VAL A 27 -3.09 13.68 -6.96
C VAL A 27 -2.61 14.77 -6.02
N LYS A 28 -3.55 15.52 -5.47
CA LYS A 28 -3.27 16.69 -4.65
C LYS A 28 -4.33 16.84 -3.57
N ILE A 29 -3.89 17.09 -2.33
CA ILE A 29 -4.75 17.51 -1.23
C ILE A 29 -4.80 19.04 -1.24
N GLN A 30 -6.00 19.61 -1.29
CA GLN A 30 -6.21 21.05 -1.43
C GLN A 30 -6.66 21.71 -0.13
N GLN A 31 -6.31 22.98 0.08
CA GLN A 31 -6.73 23.71 1.28
C GLN A 31 -8.25 23.77 1.44
N GLU A 32 -8.99 23.86 0.33
CA GLU A 32 -10.46 23.87 0.34
C GLU A 32 -11.08 22.58 0.89
N ASP A 33 -10.39 21.45 0.76
CA ASP A 33 -10.86 20.15 1.23
C ASP A 33 -10.50 19.90 2.72
N CYS A 34 -9.65 20.75 3.31
CA CYS A 34 -9.14 20.62 4.68
C CYS A 34 -9.83 21.57 5.68
N PRO A 35 -10.22 21.08 6.87
CA PRO A 35 -10.90 21.91 7.89
C PRO A 35 -9.96 22.89 8.62
N THR A 36 -8.65 22.68 8.52
CA THR A 36 -7.61 23.51 9.12
C THR A 36 -6.51 23.83 8.10
N ASP A 37 -5.59 24.73 8.47
CA ASP A 37 -4.46 25.13 7.62
C ASP A 37 -3.60 23.91 7.21
N LEU A 38 -3.53 23.68 5.90
CA LEU A 38 -2.93 22.51 5.26
C LEU A 38 -1.45 22.37 5.58
N ASP A 39 -0.73 23.50 5.66
CA ASP A 39 0.72 23.57 5.86
C ASP A 39 1.15 22.96 7.22
N ASN A 40 0.22 22.82 8.17
CA ASN A 40 0.51 22.25 9.49
C ASN A 40 0.18 20.76 9.61
N MET A 41 -0.44 20.15 8.59
CA MET A 41 -1.07 18.83 8.71
C MET A 41 -0.32 17.70 8.03
N LEU A 42 0.48 18.00 7.02
CA LEU A 42 0.88 17.03 6.00
C LEU A 42 2.30 17.27 5.48
N ASN A 43 2.89 16.20 4.93
CA ASN A 43 4.13 16.29 4.15
C ASN A 43 3.87 17.10 2.87
N GLU A 44 4.80 17.99 2.52
CA GLU A 44 4.78 18.84 1.31
C GLU A 44 4.55 18.05 0.01
N SER A 45 4.88 16.76 -0.02
CA SER A 45 4.65 15.90 -1.21
C SER A 45 3.19 15.73 -1.60
N GLN A 46 2.26 15.56 -0.65
CA GLN A 46 0.84 15.31 -0.92
C GLN A 46 0.00 16.61 -0.98
N THR A 47 0.56 17.75 -0.56
CA THR A 47 -0.14 19.04 -0.41
C THR A 47 0.03 19.97 -1.60
N GLU A 48 -0.57 21.16 -1.51
CA GLU A 48 -0.53 22.15 -2.58
C GLU A 48 0.79 22.88 -2.78
N LYS A 49 1.68 22.81 -1.80
CA LYS A 49 2.89 23.62 -1.75
C LYS A 49 3.93 23.19 -2.77
N ASP A 50 3.95 21.90 -3.16
CA ASP A 50 4.80 21.38 -4.25
C ASP A 50 4.15 20.30 -5.16
N GLY A 51 2.92 19.83 -4.87
CA GLY A 51 1.95 19.30 -5.86
C GLY A 51 2.33 18.15 -6.80
N GLU A 52 3.35 17.34 -6.51
CA GLU A 52 3.82 16.28 -7.42
C GLU A 52 3.64 14.85 -6.87
N PHE A 53 2.67 14.58 -6.00
CA PHE A 53 2.39 13.20 -5.57
C PHE A 53 1.78 12.38 -6.71
N TRP A 54 2.60 11.54 -7.34
CA TRP A 54 2.14 10.57 -8.31
C TRP A 54 1.84 9.24 -7.65
N VAL A 55 0.72 8.63 -7.97
CA VAL A 55 0.35 7.28 -7.52
C VAL A 55 -0.17 6.47 -8.68
N ASP A 56 0.10 5.16 -8.69
CA ASP A 56 -0.64 4.26 -9.57
C ASP A 56 -2.08 4.11 -9.07
N GLU A 57 -3.04 3.91 -9.98
CA GLU A 57 -4.45 3.67 -9.63
C GLU A 57 -4.65 2.44 -8.70
N GLU A 58 -3.72 1.48 -8.71
CA GLU A 58 -3.70 0.32 -7.82
C GLU A 58 -2.80 0.53 -6.59
N SER A 59 -2.33 1.75 -6.35
CA SER A 59 -1.54 2.06 -5.17
C SER A 59 -2.29 1.77 -3.87
N VAL A 60 -1.56 1.39 -2.82
CA VAL A 60 -2.09 1.24 -1.45
C VAL A 60 -2.53 2.56 -0.84
N PHE A 61 -2.20 3.70 -1.46
CA PHE A 61 -2.64 5.01 -1.02
C PHE A 61 -4.03 5.40 -1.53
N VAL A 62 -4.58 4.70 -2.53
CA VAL A 62 -5.78 5.13 -3.29
C VAL A 62 -7.03 4.35 -2.86
N PHE A 63 -8.06 5.08 -2.43
CA PHE A 63 -9.33 4.52 -1.97
C PHE A 63 -10.55 5.22 -2.58
N PRO A 64 -11.67 4.49 -2.74
CA PRO A 64 -12.90 5.07 -3.28
C PRO A 64 -13.55 6.01 -2.26
N VAL A 65 -14.35 6.94 -2.76
CA VAL A 65 -15.10 7.89 -1.92
C VAL A 65 -16.06 7.15 -1.00
N GLY A 66 -16.05 7.52 0.28
CA GLY A 66 -16.84 6.91 1.33
C GLY A 66 -16.14 5.75 2.04
N PHE A 67 -14.97 5.30 1.58
CA PHE A 67 -14.25 4.17 2.20
C PHE A 67 -14.04 4.39 3.71
N ALA A 68 -13.57 5.56 4.11
CA ALA A 68 -13.34 5.92 5.50
C ALA A 68 -14.65 5.89 6.31
N ALA A 69 -15.72 6.50 5.80
CA ALA A 69 -17.01 6.52 6.48
C ALA A 69 -17.62 5.11 6.61
N ILE A 70 -17.51 4.28 5.58
CA ILE A 70 -18.00 2.90 5.54
C ILE A 70 -17.27 2.03 6.56
N ASN A 71 -15.95 2.12 6.57
CA ASN A 71 -15.10 1.23 7.35
C ASN A 71 -14.69 1.82 8.70
N GLY A 72 -15.18 3.00 9.06
CA GLY A 72 -14.83 3.68 10.32
C GLY A 72 -13.35 4.04 10.39
N TYR A 73 -12.76 4.42 9.27
CA TYR A 73 -11.42 4.98 9.20
C TYR A 73 -11.45 6.49 9.42
N LYS A 74 -10.39 7.06 9.99
CA LYS A 74 -10.30 8.51 10.18
C LYS A 74 -10.04 9.17 8.83
N ILE A 75 -10.82 10.21 8.53
CA ILE A 75 -10.56 11.09 7.39
C ILE A 75 -10.60 12.54 7.85
N ILE A 76 -9.65 13.32 7.35
CA ILE A 76 -9.60 14.76 7.51
C ILE A 76 -10.29 15.38 6.29
N ALA A 77 -11.43 16.02 6.50
CA ALA A 77 -12.22 16.64 5.44
C ALA A 77 -13.14 17.73 6.00
N GLN A 78 -13.66 18.58 5.12
CA GLN A 78 -14.74 19.52 5.45
C GLN A 78 -16.04 18.81 5.87
N ASP A 79 -16.84 19.48 6.69
CA ASP A 79 -18.15 18.99 7.15
C ASP A 79 -19.10 18.59 6.00
N GLU A 80 -19.02 19.27 4.86
CA GLU A 80 -19.83 18.96 3.69
C GLU A 80 -19.46 17.59 3.10
N TYR A 81 -18.17 17.32 2.92
CA TYR A 81 -17.66 16.03 2.46
C TYR A 81 -17.98 14.90 3.45
N LEU A 82 -17.85 15.17 4.76
CA LEU A 82 -18.23 14.22 5.81
C LEU A 82 -19.73 13.88 5.74
N ARG A 83 -20.60 14.87 5.51
CA ARG A 83 -22.05 14.64 5.32
C ARG A 83 -22.34 13.84 4.05
N HIS A 84 -21.60 14.09 2.97
CA HIS A 84 -21.71 13.32 1.71
C HIS A 84 -21.37 11.84 1.91
N THR A 85 -20.18 11.56 2.43
CA THR A 85 -19.72 10.18 2.68
C THR A 85 -20.56 9.43 3.73
N GLN A 86 -21.17 10.13 4.68
CA GLN A 86 -22.15 9.55 5.60
C GLN A 86 -23.40 9.04 4.86
N LYS A 87 -23.93 9.80 3.90
CA LYS A 87 -25.08 9.35 3.08
C LYS A 87 -24.72 8.10 2.27
N ILE A 88 -23.52 8.06 1.68
CA ILE A 88 -23.01 6.89 0.95
C ILE A 88 -22.96 5.67 1.88
N ARG A 89 -22.34 5.80 3.06
CA ARG A 89 -22.29 4.73 4.07
C ARG A 89 -23.68 4.24 4.45
N ASP A 90 -24.60 5.16 4.73
CA ASP A 90 -25.94 4.81 5.21
C ASP A 90 -26.75 4.11 4.10
N ALA A 91 -26.60 4.50 2.84
CA ALA A 91 -27.17 3.79 1.69
C ALA A 91 -26.62 2.36 1.56
N ILE A 92 -25.30 2.16 1.67
CA ILE A 92 -24.68 0.82 1.64
C ILE A 92 -25.21 -0.07 2.77
N LYS A 93 -25.29 0.47 4.00
CA LYS A 93 -25.86 -0.22 5.15
C LYS A 93 -27.33 -0.60 4.95
N ALA A 94 -28.09 0.25 4.27
CA ALA A 94 -29.48 0.01 3.90
C ALA A 94 -29.65 -0.88 2.65
N HIS A 95 -28.55 -1.37 2.06
CA HIS A 95 -28.53 -2.12 0.79
C HIS A 95 -29.19 -1.37 -0.37
N GLN A 96 -29.01 -0.06 -0.40
CA GLN A 96 -29.48 0.83 -1.45
C GLN A 96 -28.30 1.32 -2.31
N PRO A 97 -28.53 1.64 -3.60
CA PRO A 97 -27.52 2.28 -4.43
C PRO A 97 -27.05 3.60 -3.81
N PRO A 98 -25.75 3.79 -3.55
CA PRO A 98 -25.24 5.06 -3.04
C PRO A 98 -25.35 6.15 -4.10
N ALA A 99 -25.68 7.36 -3.67
CA ALA A 99 -25.68 8.54 -4.52
C ALA A 99 -24.27 9.15 -4.54
N TYR A 100 -23.45 8.71 -5.50
CA TYR A 100 -22.14 9.30 -5.78
C TYR A 100 -22.28 10.54 -6.65
N ASP A 101 -21.42 11.53 -6.40
CA ASP A 101 -21.26 12.66 -7.29
C ASP A 101 -20.48 12.23 -8.56
N PRO A 102 -20.64 12.93 -9.70
CA PRO A 102 -19.94 12.57 -10.93
C PRO A 102 -18.42 12.53 -10.82
N GLU A 103 -17.86 13.26 -9.87
CA GLU A 103 -16.41 13.37 -9.61
C GLU A 103 -15.90 12.33 -8.60
N ASP A 104 -16.80 11.57 -7.97
CA ASP A 104 -16.43 10.56 -6.99
C ASP A 104 -15.79 9.35 -7.66
N ILE A 105 -14.56 9.04 -7.23
CA ILE A 105 -13.91 7.77 -7.54
C ILE A 105 -14.62 6.65 -6.78
N GLN A 106 -15.22 5.72 -7.51
CA GLN A 106 -15.93 4.56 -6.97
C GLN A 106 -15.05 3.32 -6.97
N GLU A 107 -15.40 2.31 -6.17
CA GLU A 107 -14.66 1.04 -6.10
C GLU A 107 -14.53 0.38 -7.47
N THR A 108 -15.59 0.43 -8.29
CA THR A 108 -15.61 -0.13 -9.65
C THR A 108 -14.68 0.57 -10.65
N MET A 109 -14.19 1.77 -10.31
CA MET A 109 -13.22 2.50 -11.13
C MET A 109 -11.78 2.09 -10.80
N LEU A 110 -11.54 1.49 -9.63
CA LEU A 110 -10.23 1.02 -9.23
C LEU A 110 -10.01 -0.40 -9.74
N ARG A 111 -8.84 -0.66 -10.34
CA ARG A 111 -8.50 -2.00 -10.86
C ARG A 111 -8.05 -2.91 -9.72
N ARG A 112 -8.99 -3.56 -9.03
CA ARG A 112 -8.68 -4.51 -7.96
C ARG A 112 -9.03 -5.93 -8.38
N GLU A 113 -8.22 -6.89 -7.96
CA GLU A 113 -8.49 -8.30 -8.20
C GLU A 113 -9.80 -8.70 -7.51
N ALA A 114 -10.73 -9.30 -8.26
CA ALA A 114 -12.01 -9.70 -7.73
C ALA A 114 -11.84 -10.92 -6.82
N ILE A 115 -12.26 -10.80 -5.56
CA ILE A 115 -12.19 -11.92 -4.60
C ILE A 115 -13.53 -12.66 -4.58
N PRO A 116 -13.57 -13.97 -4.90
CA PRO A 116 -14.76 -14.78 -4.76
C PRO A 116 -15.32 -14.75 -3.34
N LYS A 117 -16.65 -14.63 -3.20
CA LYS A 117 -17.33 -14.49 -1.89
C LYS A 117 -17.01 -15.64 -0.92
N ASN A 118 -16.87 -16.86 -1.42
CA ASN A 118 -16.52 -18.04 -0.62
C ASN A 118 -15.09 -18.00 -0.09
N LEU A 119 -14.17 -17.36 -0.83
CA LEU A 119 -12.82 -17.15 -0.33
C LEU A 119 -12.85 -16.03 0.71
N TRP A 120 -13.47 -14.89 0.38
CA TRP A 120 -13.58 -13.73 1.27
C TRP A 120 -14.18 -14.06 2.64
N SER A 121 -15.18 -14.94 2.69
CA SER A 121 -15.83 -15.37 3.95
C SER A 121 -14.92 -16.14 4.93
N ARG A 122 -13.67 -16.45 4.55
CA ARG A 122 -12.67 -17.10 5.42
C ARG A 122 -11.68 -16.13 6.04
N ILE A 123 -11.75 -14.84 5.70
CA ILE A 123 -10.96 -13.80 6.38
C ILE A 123 -11.66 -13.43 7.68
N GLU A 124 -10.91 -13.44 8.77
CA GLU A 124 -11.40 -13.15 10.11
C GLU A 124 -10.44 -12.21 10.85
N GLU A 125 -10.99 -11.39 11.75
CA GLU A 125 -10.18 -10.55 12.63
C GLU A 125 -9.31 -11.43 13.56
N GLY A 126 -8.08 -10.99 13.80
CA GLY A 126 -7.09 -11.73 14.60
C GLY A 126 -6.24 -12.72 13.80
N GLN A 127 -6.56 -12.97 12.53
CA GLN A 127 -5.72 -13.79 11.65
C GLN A 127 -4.33 -13.15 11.44
N LYS A 128 -3.30 -14.00 11.38
CA LYS A 128 -1.90 -13.61 11.24
C LYS A 128 -1.41 -13.70 9.81
N LEU A 129 -0.50 -12.79 9.46
CA LEU A 129 0.14 -12.71 8.15
C LEU A 129 1.56 -12.16 8.28
N GLU A 130 2.32 -12.25 7.20
CA GLU A 130 3.54 -11.48 7.01
C GLU A 130 3.23 -10.25 6.16
N PHE A 131 3.71 -9.09 6.56
CA PHE A 131 3.35 -7.82 5.96
C PHE A 131 4.60 -7.05 5.55
N LEU A 132 4.66 -6.59 4.30
CA LEU A 132 5.63 -5.57 3.90
C LEU A 132 4.96 -4.23 4.16
N ASP A 133 5.34 -3.53 5.23
CA ASP A 133 4.65 -2.30 5.59
C ASP A 133 4.96 -1.20 4.55
N PRO A 134 3.96 -0.72 3.78
CA PRO A 134 4.19 0.30 2.76
C PRO A 134 4.57 1.66 3.35
N LEU A 135 4.41 1.87 4.67
CA LEU A 135 4.72 3.11 5.37
C LEU A 135 6.01 3.01 6.20
N ASP A 136 6.62 1.82 6.30
CA ASP A 136 7.99 1.71 6.81
C ASP A 136 8.93 2.27 5.74
N ALA A 137 9.54 3.43 6.01
CA ALA A 137 10.39 4.13 5.05
C ALA A 137 11.51 3.25 4.45
N LYS A 138 11.94 2.19 5.16
CA LYS A 138 13.00 1.29 4.68
C LYS A 138 12.50 0.17 3.76
N GLN A 139 11.26 -0.29 3.93
CA GLN A 139 10.66 -1.42 3.19
C GLN A 139 11.62 -2.61 2.95
N ASN A 140 12.47 -2.97 3.92
CA ASN A 140 13.58 -3.92 3.71
C ASN A 140 13.47 -5.20 4.55
N GLU A 141 12.35 -5.41 5.23
CA GLU A 141 12.01 -6.63 5.94
C GLU A 141 10.50 -6.85 5.96
N LEU A 142 10.05 -8.11 6.06
CA LEU A 142 8.65 -8.41 6.36
C LEU A 142 8.42 -8.28 7.86
N THR A 143 7.20 -7.97 8.28
CA THR A 143 6.83 -7.88 9.69
C THR A 143 5.69 -8.84 10.04
N VAL A 144 5.71 -9.35 11.27
CA VAL A 144 4.61 -10.12 11.84
C VAL A 144 3.43 -9.20 12.06
N ALA A 145 2.29 -9.49 11.42
CA ALA A 145 1.12 -8.62 11.44
C ALA A 145 -0.20 -9.38 11.67
N THR A 146 -1.24 -8.60 11.95
CA THR A 146 -2.59 -9.09 12.24
C THR A 146 -3.63 -8.34 11.42
N VAL A 147 -4.64 -9.07 10.92
CA VAL A 147 -5.91 -8.50 10.46
C VAL A 147 -6.66 -7.92 11.67
N ARG A 148 -6.64 -6.61 11.84
CA ARG A 148 -7.32 -5.91 12.95
C ARG A 148 -8.80 -5.74 12.71
N LYS A 149 -9.17 -5.54 11.45
CA LYS A 149 -10.57 -5.40 11.05
C LYS A 149 -10.78 -5.93 9.65
N VAL A 150 -11.90 -6.63 9.47
CA VAL A 150 -12.41 -6.98 8.14
C VAL A 150 -13.34 -5.86 7.68
N CYS A 151 -13.04 -5.21 6.56
CA CYS A 151 -13.81 -4.06 6.11
C CYS A 151 -15.18 -4.49 5.57
N THR A 152 -16.13 -3.55 5.62
CA THR A 152 -17.41 -3.70 4.92
C THR A 152 -17.22 -3.54 3.40
N THR A 153 -16.28 -2.69 2.98
CA THR A 153 -15.82 -2.66 1.58
C THR A 153 -15.13 -3.98 1.25
N HIS A 154 -15.63 -4.67 0.22
CA HIS A 154 -15.22 -6.03 -0.13
C HIS A 154 -13.73 -6.07 -0.50
N GLY A 155 -13.02 -7.09 -0.02
CA GLY A 155 -11.59 -7.30 -0.31
C GLY A 155 -10.62 -6.46 0.51
N TYR A 156 -11.10 -5.52 1.33
CA TYR A 156 -10.25 -4.69 2.18
C TYR A 156 -10.18 -5.20 3.62
N VAL A 157 -8.99 -5.13 4.19
CA VAL A 157 -8.73 -5.37 5.61
C VAL A 157 -7.97 -4.17 6.18
N ILE A 158 -8.04 -3.99 7.50
CA ILE A 158 -7.14 -3.10 8.21
C ILE A 158 -6.13 -3.97 8.93
N VAL A 159 -4.85 -3.75 8.66
CA VAL A 159 -3.72 -4.53 9.17
C VAL A 159 -2.86 -3.64 10.06
N SER A 160 -2.25 -4.21 11.10
CA SER A 160 -1.10 -3.57 11.76
C SER A 160 -0.06 -4.58 12.17
N ALA A 161 1.19 -4.13 12.26
CA ALA A 161 2.28 -4.91 12.81
C ALA A 161 1.98 -5.27 14.28
N ASP A 162 2.33 -6.49 14.69
CA ASP A 162 2.09 -6.93 16.06
C ASP A 162 2.96 -6.14 17.04
N GLY A 163 2.32 -5.37 17.92
CA GLY A 163 3.00 -4.51 18.89
C GLY A 163 3.05 -3.03 18.51
N SER A 164 2.65 -2.68 17.28
CA SER A 164 2.33 -1.30 16.85
C SER A 164 0.84 -1.21 16.53
N ASP A 165 0.00 -1.64 17.48
CA ASP A 165 -1.42 -1.89 17.22
C ASP A 165 -2.21 -0.63 16.78
N GLU A 166 -1.73 0.56 17.13
CA GLU A 166 -2.30 1.86 16.75
C GLU A 166 -1.91 2.32 15.32
N GLU A 167 -0.82 1.77 14.76
CA GLU A 167 -0.35 2.08 13.41
C GLU A 167 -1.00 1.12 12.43
N THR A 168 -2.20 1.46 11.99
CA THR A 168 -2.97 0.61 11.09
C THR A 168 -2.88 1.06 9.64
N VAL A 169 -2.93 0.11 8.71
CA VAL A 169 -2.95 0.35 7.27
C VAL A 169 -4.18 -0.33 6.67
N PRO A 170 -5.11 0.42 6.05
CA PRO A 170 -6.18 -0.18 5.26
C PRO A 170 -5.58 -0.67 3.94
N ILE A 171 -5.90 -1.90 3.54
CA ILE A 171 -5.27 -2.50 2.36
C ILE A 171 -6.13 -3.59 1.74
N HIS A 172 -6.06 -3.73 0.43
CA HIS A 172 -6.68 -4.85 -0.28
C HIS A 172 -5.91 -6.15 0.02
N VAL A 173 -6.60 -7.24 0.35
CA VAL A 173 -5.95 -8.49 0.82
C VAL A 173 -5.06 -9.14 -0.26
N MET A 174 -5.39 -8.94 -1.54
CA MET A 174 -4.58 -9.39 -2.68
C MET A 174 -3.54 -8.35 -3.16
N SER A 175 -3.23 -7.35 -2.33
CA SER A 175 -2.17 -6.38 -2.66
C SER A 175 -0.78 -7.03 -2.67
N GLY A 176 0.19 -6.29 -3.22
CA GLY A 176 1.60 -6.66 -3.22
C GLY A 176 2.23 -6.83 -1.84
N TYR A 177 1.57 -6.38 -0.76
CA TYR A 177 2.17 -6.17 0.56
C TYR A 177 1.77 -7.22 1.61
N ILE A 178 0.80 -8.08 1.31
CA ILE A 178 0.30 -9.14 2.21
C ILE A 178 0.86 -10.49 1.77
N PHE A 179 1.46 -11.22 2.72
CA PHE A 179 2.09 -12.51 2.48
C PHE A 179 1.59 -13.57 3.46
N PRO A 180 1.51 -14.84 3.02
CA PRO A 180 1.17 -15.95 3.90
C PRO A 180 2.27 -16.13 4.96
N VAL A 181 1.87 -16.64 6.12
CA VAL A 181 2.80 -17.01 7.19
C VAL A 181 3.83 -18.03 6.68
N GLY A 182 5.12 -17.74 6.89
CA GLY A 182 6.24 -18.58 6.45
C GLY A 182 6.86 -18.15 5.11
N TYR A 183 6.36 -17.10 4.46
CA TYR A 183 6.92 -16.58 3.22
C TYR A 183 8.39 -16.16 3.39
N ALA A 184 8.71 -15.41 4.44
CA ALA A 184 10.05 -14.94 4.75
C ALA A 184 11.03 -16.10 4.93
N GLU A 185 10.64 -17.12 5.69
CA GLU A 185 11.47 -18.32 5.90
C GLU A 185 11.69 -19.07 4.58
N LYS A 186 10.62 -19.27 3.80
CA LYS A 186 10.67 -19.99 2.52
C LYS A 186 11.57 -19.32 1.49
N TYR A 187 11.57 -17.98 1.45
CA TYR A 187 12.30 -17.20 0.45
C TYR A 187 13.54 -16.49 1.01
N GLY A 188 13.99 -16.83 2.21
CA GLY A 188 15.24 -16.31 2.80
C GLY A 188 15.23 -14.80 3.06
N MET A 189 14.09 -14.25 3.47
CA MET A 189 13.95 -12.85 3.88
C MET A 189 14.05 -12.68 5.39
N ALA A 190 14.41 -11.48 5.82
CA ALA A 190 14.28 -11.08 7.22
C ALA A 190 12.80 -10.93 7.62
N LEU A 191 12.46 -11.41 8.81
CA LEU A 191 11.16 -11.23 9.43
C LEU A 191 11.31 -10.50 10.76
N LYS A 192 10.79 -9.28 10.82
CA LYS A 192 10.66 -8.46 12.02
C LYS A 192 9.68 -9.11 12.97
N LYS A 193 10.19 -9.54 14.11
CA LYS A 193 9.38 -10.08 15.21
C LYS A 193 8.50 -8.99 15.84
N PRO A 194 7.40 -9.36 16.52
CA PRO A 194 6.55 -8.39 17.21
C PRO A 194 7.32 -7.50 18.18
N LEU A 195 6.85 -6.27 18.38
CA LEU A 195 7.45 -5.34 19.34
C LEU A 195 7.49 -5.99 20.73
N ASN A 196 8.62 -5.85 21.42
CA ASN A 196 8.87 -6.44 22.74
C ASN A 196 8.92 -7.99 22.77
N PHE A 197 8.94 -8.69 21.63
CA PHE A 197 9.09 -10.14 21.60
C PHE A 197 10.49 -10.58 22.05
N LYS A 198 10.54 -11.41 23.11
CA LYS A 198 11.79 -11.91 23.69
C LYS A 198 12.17 -13.28 23.10
N GLY A 199 13.45 -13.43 22.77
CA GLY A 199 14.02 -14.66 22.20
C GLY A 199 13.84 -14.77 20.69
N ASN A 200 14.05 -15.99 20.19
CA ASN A 200 13.92 -16.34 18.78
C ASN A 200 12.45 -16.48 18.39
N PHE A 201 12.07 -15.84 17.29
CA PHE A 201 10.72 -15.92 16.76
C PHE A 201 10.54 -17.20 15.95
N ALA A 202 9.40 -17.86 16.14
CA ALA A 202 8.97 -19.01 15.34
C ALA A 202 7.45 -18.98 15.23
N TRP A 203 6.93 -19.02 14.00
CA TRP A 203 5.49 -18.90 13.74
C TRP A 203 4.64 -19.93 14.48
N SER A 204 5.04 -21.20 14.46
CA SER A 204 4.32 -22.28 15.14
C SER A 204 4.14 -22.02 16.64
N THR A 205 5.19 -21.56 17.31
CA THR A 205 5.16 -21.20 18.73
C THR A 205 4.33 -19.95 18.96
N TYR A 206 4.46 -18.96 18.08
CA TYR A 206 3.75 -17.69 18.21
C TYR A 206 2.24 -17.85 18.04
N LEU A 207 1.80 -18.55 16.99
CA LEU A 207 0.40 -18.87 16.72
C LEU A 207 -0.22 -19.64 17.88
N THR A 208 0.46 -20.68 18.38
CA THR A 208 0.01 -21.47 19.54
C THR A 208 -0.15 -20.59 20.79
N ARG A 209 0.83 -19.73 21.09
CA ARG A 209 0.77 -18.82 22.25
C ARG A 209 -0.34 -17.79 22.15
N LYS A 210 -0.66 -17.33 20.93
CA LYS A 210 -1.70 -16.34 20.68
C LYS A 210 -3.08 -16.95 20.47
N GLY A 211 -3.18 -18.28 20.32
CA GLY A 211 -4.43 -18.95 19.93
C GLY A 211 -4.95 -18.45 18.59
N ALA A 212 -4.05 -18.05 17.68
CA ALA A 212 -4.38 -17.41 16.42
C ALA A 212 -4.14 -18.35 15.24
N VAL A 213 -4.81 -18.10 14.13
CA VAL A 213 -4.63 -18.81 12.86
C VAL A 213 -4.10 -17.86 11.80
N CYS A 214 -3.55 -18.40 10.72
CA CYS A 214 -3.03 -17.61 9.60
C CYS A 214 -4.17 -17.17 8.68
N ILE A 215 -3.96 -16.11 7.91
CA ILE A 215 -4.80 -15.84 6.74
C ILE A 215 -4.70 -17.01 5.74
N PRO A 216 -5.76 -17.35 5.01
CA PRO A 216 -5.71 -18.36 3.95
C PRO A 216 -4.73 -17.95 2.85
N GLU A 217 -3.80 -18.85 2.47
CA GLU A 217 -2.78 -18.56 1.46
C GLU A 217 -3.38 -18.23 0.08
N ASP A 218 -4.50 -18.88 -0.26
CA ASP A 218 -5.27 -18.65 -1.49
C ASP A 218 -6.07 -17.33 -1.50
N LEU A 219 -5.97 -16.53 -0.44
CA LEU A 219 -6.47 -15.14 -0.35
C LEU A 219 -5.37 -14.10 -0.42
N THR A 220 -4.12 -14.52 -0.57
CA THR A 220 -2.99 -13.61 -0.84
C THR A 220 -2.71 -13.53 -2.34
N LYS A 221 -1.95 -12.52 -2.77
CA LYS A 221 -1.54 -12.41 -4.17
C LYS A 221 -0.79 -13.69 -4.59
N PRO A 222 -1.24 -14.41 -5.64
CA PRO A 222 -0.61 -15.66 -6.04
C PRO A 222 0.81 -15.43 -6.55
N MET A 223 1.62 -16.48 -6.53
CA MET A 223 2.93 -16.46 -7.17
C MET A 223 2.77 -16.24 -8.68
N PRO A 224 3.57 -15.35 -9.30
CA PRO A 224 3.64 -15.20 -10.75
C PRO A 224 4.08 -16.49 -11.44
N SER A 225 3.84 -16.58 -12.76
CA SER A 225 4.33 -17.71 -13.55
C SER A 225 5.86 -17.78 -13.54
N GLN A 226 6.41 -18.98 -13.75
CA GLN A 226 7.86 -19.18 -13.81
C GLN A 226 8.50 -18.30 -14.89
N ASP A 227 7.92 -18.24 -16.10
CA ASP A 227 8.35 -17.36 -17.19
C ASP A 227 8.35 -15.87 -16.82
N ARG A 228 7.53 -15.45 -15.86
CA ARG A 228 7.49 -14.06 -15.37
C ARG A 228 8.60 -13.82 -14.35
N LEU A 229 8.83 -14.77 -13.44
CA LEU A 229 9.93 -14.70 -12.47
C LEU A 229 11.29 -14.66 -13.17
N GLU A 230 11.46 -15.42 -14.24
CA GLU A 230 12.70 -15.51 -15.02
C GLU A 230 13.05 -14.23 -15.79
N GLN A 231 12.14 -13.25 -15.87
CA GLN A 231 12.43 -11.93 -16.44
C GLN A 231 13.22 -11.02 -15.49
N PHE A 232 13.37 -11.42 -14.23
CA PHE A 232 14.09 -10.66 -13.21
C PHE A 232 15.37 -11.39 -12.83
N GLU A 233 16.52 -10.75 -13.08
CA GLU A 233 17.83 -11.32 -12.82
C GLU A 233 18.63 -10.43 -11.87
N ILE A 234 19.37 -11.05 -10.94
CA ILE A 234 20.29 -10.32 -10.06
C ILE A 234 21.35 -9.61 -10.92
N GLY A 235 21.53 -8.32 -10.68
CA GLY A 235 22.44 -7.46 -11.42
C GLY A 235 21.79 -6.72 -12.60
N ALA A 236 20.53 -7.04 -12.96
CA ALA A 236 19.81 -6.31 -13.99
C ALA A 236 19.50 -4.87 -13.56
N TYR A 237 19.63 -3.94 -14.50
CA TYR A 237 19.31 -2.53 -14.31
C TYR A 237 17.85 -2.25 -14.67
N LEU A 238 17.25 -1.32 -13.93
CA LEU A 238 15.89 -0.85 -14.12
C LEU A 238 15.75 0.61 -13.63
N GLU A 239 14.56 1.16 -13.75
CA GLU A 239 14.19 2.44 -13.13
C GLU A 239 13.19 2.17 -12.01
N ALA A 240 13.37 2.77 -10.83
CA ALA A 240 12.48 2.57 -9.68
C ALA A 240 12.06 3.90 -9.06
N ALA A 241 10.77 4.04 -8.76
CA ALA A 241 10.26 5.17 -7.99
C ALA A 241 10.52 4.96 -6.50
N ASP A 242 10.90 6.03 -5.81
CA ASP A 242 10.89 6.04 -4.35
C ASP A 242 9.44 6.04 -3.86
N MET A 243 9.08 5.04 -3.06
CA MET A 243 7.75 4.87 -2.48
C MET A 243 7.36 6.02 -1.53
N ASN A 244 8.35 6.68 -0.92
CA ASN A 244 8.17 7.81 -0.01
C ASN A 244 8.14 9.15 -0.76
N ASP A 245 8.85 9.25 -1.89
CA ASP A 245 8.86 10.40 -2.79
C ASP A 245 8.60 9.97 -4.25
N ASN A 246 7.33 9.68 -4.56
CA ASN A 246 6.90 9.20 -5.87
C ASN A 246 7.14 10.20 -7.04
N ARG A 247 7.72 11.37 -6.76
CA ARG A 247 8.21 12.34 -7.76
C ARG A 247 9.46 11.85 -8.48
N SER A 248 10.28 11.10 -7.76
CA SER A 248 11.66 10.82 -8.13
C SER A 248 11.79 9.38 -8.57
N ILE A 249 12.10 9.18 -9.85
CA ILE A 249 12.50 7.88 -10.40
C ILE A 249 14.01 7.85 -10.45
N TYR A 250 14.61 6.76 -9.98
CA TYR A 250 16.04 6.58 -9.87
C TYR A 250 16.51 5.42 -10.76
N PRO A 251 17.70 5.52 -11.37
CA PRO A 251 18.40 4.36 -11.89
C PRO A 251 18.68 3.40 -10.74
N ALA A 252 18.36 2.12 -10.94
CA ALA A 252 18.45 1.13 -9.88
C ALA A 252 18.84 -0.25 -10.43
N ARG A 253 19.21 -1.14 -9.51
CA ARG A 253 19.67 -2.50 -9.83
C ARG A 253 19.06 -3.52 -8.90
N ILE A 254 18.73 -4.70 -9.44
CA ILE A 254 18.28 -5.85 -8.65
C ILE A 254 19.47 -6.45 -7.91
N VAL A 255 19.38 -6.54 -6.58
CA VAL A 255 20.45 -7.12 -5.75
C VAL A 255 20.11 -8.48 -5.14
N SER A 256 18.82 -8.80 -5.03
CA SER A 256 18.36 -10.14 -4.61
C SER A 256 16.93 -10.43 -5.06
N LEU A 257 16.58 -11.73 -5.09
CA LEU A 257 15.26 -12.25 -5.47
C LEU A 257 14.71 -13.13 -4.34
N HIS A 258 13.44 -12.92 -3.98
CA HIS A 258 12.78 -13.56 -2.83
C HIS A 258 11.34 -13.94 -3.17
N GLY A 259 11.17 -14.92 -4.07
CA GLY A 259 9.86 -15.29 -4.61
C GLY A 259 9.33 -14.20 -5.54
N ARG A 260 8.17 -13.60 -5.25
CA ARG A 260 7.60 -12.47 -6.00
C ARG A 260 8.18 -11.10 -5.60
N LEU A 261 9.11 -11.06 -4.64
CA LEU A 261 9.78 -9.84 -4.22
C LEU A 261 11.20 -9.75 -4.81
N VAL A 262 11.60 -8.56 -5.23
CA VAL A 262 12.98 -8.21 -5.58
C VAL A 262 13.48 -7.14 -4.63
N MET A 263 14.75 -7.23 -4.21
CA MET A 263 15.42 -6.11 -3.55
C MET A 263 16.08 -5.24 -4.60
N VAL A 264 15.80 -3.95 -4.55
CA VAL A 264 16.35 -2.94 -5.45
C VAL A 264 17.33 -2.06 -4.69
N SER A 265 18.46 -1.77 -5.32
CA SER A 265 19.45 -0.80 -4.84
C SER A 265 19.52 0.38 -5.80
N TYR A 266 19.45 1.60 -5.28
CA TYR A 266 19.50 2.82 -6.07
C TYR A 266 20.94 3.23 -6.37
N GLU A 267 21.22 3.61 -7.62
CA GLU A 267 22.59 3.89 -8.06
C GLU A 267 23.17 5.12 -7.34
N GLY A 268 24.29 4.91 -6.62
CA GLY A 268 24.96 5.93 -5.81
C GLY A 268 24.43 6.08 -4.39
N TYR A 269 23.47 5.25 -3.97
CA TYR A 269 22.95 5.23 -2.60
C TYR A 269 23.54 4.07 -1.79
N GLU A 270 23.47 4.18 -0.47
CA GLU A 270 23.97 3.14 0.42
C GLU A 270 23.01 1.94 0.44
N SER A 271 23.51 0.76 0.79
CA SER A 271 22.66 -0.44 0.90
C SER A 271 21.56 -0.33 1.96
N SER A 272 21.66 0.64 2.88
CA SER A 272 20.59 0.97 3.83
C SER A 272 19.33 1.54 3.18
N ASP A 273 19.44 2.06 1.96
CA ASP A 273 18.35 2.62 1.16
C ASP A 273 17.73 1.58 0.21
N ASN A 274 18.21 0.34 0.24
CA ASN A 274 17.63 -0.74 -0.55
C ASN A 274 16.21 -1.06 -0.05
N ALA A 275 15.29 -1.26 -0.98
CA ALA A 275 13.89 -1.55 -0.68
C ALA A 275 13.40 -2.78 -1.45
N TYR A 276 12.43 -3.50 -0.85
CA TYR A 276 11.72 -4.59 -1.52
C TYR A 276 10.57 -4.06 -2.36
N PHE A 277 10.42 -4.65 -3.54
CA PHE A 277 9.28 -4.42 -4.40
C PHE A 277 8.71 -5.76 -4.87
N ASP A 278 7.39 -5.83 -4.99
CA ASP A 278 6.78 -6.89 -5.79
C ASP A 278 7.22 -6.76 -7.25
N ILE A 279 7.45 -7.88 -7.93
CA ILE A 279 7.93 -7.87 -9.32
C ILE A 279 6.93 -7.23 -10.30
N ASP A 280 5.65 -7.19 -9.94
CA ASP A 280 4.61 -6.48 -10.69
C ASP A 280 4.24 -5.14 -10.03
N SER A 281 5.10 -4.60 -9.17
CA SER A 281 4.92 -3.27 -8.63
C SER A 281 4.96 -2.23 -9.73
N HIS A 282 3.98 -1.31 -9.74
CA HIS A 282 3.92 -0.17 -10.64
C HIS A 282 4.89 0.97 -10.26
N SER A 283 5.82 0.68 -9.35
CA SER A 283 6.98 1.51 -9.01
C SER A 283 8.29 0.93 -9.56
N LEU A 284 8.26 -0.21 -10.25
CA LEU A 284 9.39 -0.76 -11.01
C LEU A 284 9.13 -0.56 -12.51
N PHE A 285 10.12 -0.04 -13.23
CA PHE A 285 9.99 0.27 -14.64
C PHE A 285 11.16 -0.25 -15.47
N PRO A 286 10.92 -0.63 -16.74
CA PRO A 286 12.01 -0.92 -17.66
C PRO A 286 12.85 0.33 -17.93
N ILE A 287 14.11 0.14 -18.29
CA ILE A 287 14.99 1.22 -18.73
C ILE A 287 14.34 1.98 -19.90
N GLY A 288 14.35 3.31 -19.82
CA GLY A 288 13.77 4.22 -20.81
C GLY A 288 12.34 4.64 -20.48
N PHE A 289 11.72 4.11 -19.42
CA PHE A 289 10.37 4.49 -19.02
C PHE A 289 10.24 5.98 -18.74
N SER A 290 11.17 6.56 -17.97
CA SER A 290 11.16 7.98 -17.63
C SER A 290 11.26 8.87 -18.87
N GLU A 291 12.10 8.50 -19.84
CA GLU A 291 12.24 9.21 -21.11
C GLU A 291 10.93 9.16 -21.92
N ILE A 292 10.35 7.97 -22.07
CA ILE A 292 9.14 7.74 -22.87
C ILE A 292 7.91 8.43 -22.25
N CYS A 293 7.78 8.35 -20.92
CA CYS A 293 6.61 8.85 -20.19
C CYS A 293 6.79 10.30 -19.66
N ASN A 294 7.91 10.94 -20.01
CA ASN A 294 8.27 12.29 -19.59
C ASN A 294 8.24 12.46 -18.05
N PHE A 295 8.83 11.50 -17.34
CA PHE A 295 9.17 11.61 -15.93
C PHE A 295 10.64 11.99 -15.77
N LYS A 296 10.97 12.67 -14.67
CA LYS A 296 12.35 13.03 -14.36
C LYS A 296 13.08 11.81 -13.79
N LEU A 297 14.06 11.30 -14.54
CA LEU A 297 15.04 10.35 -14.03
C LEU A 297 16.12 11.12 -13.25
N GLN A 298 16.31 10.77 -11.98
CA GLN A 298 17.35 11.35 -11.14
C GLN A 298 18.72 10.88 -11.61
N ARG A 299 19.75 11.71 -11.40
CA ARG A 299 21.12 11.31 -11.69
C ARG A 299 21.60 10.35 -10.60
N PRO A 300 22.42 9.34 -10.93
CA PRO A 300 23.11 8.54 -9.93
C PRO A 300 23.82 9.44 -8.91
N ASN A 301 23.73 9.08 -7.63
CA ASN A 301 24.38 9.82 -6.55
C ASN A 301 25.85 9.40 -6.41
N VAL A 302 26.64 9.63 -7.46
CA VAL A 302 28.08 9.38 -7.48
C VAL A 302 28.80 10.72 -7.54
N GLU A 303 29.81 10.88 -6.67
CA GLU A 303 30.76 12.02 -6.71
C GLU A 303 31.48 12.13 -8.06
#